data_AF-A0AAD4PDC2-F1
#
_entry.id   AF-A0AAD4PDC2-F1
#
_cell.length_a   1.000
_cell.length_b   1.000
_cell.length_c   1.000
_cell.angle_alpha   90.00
_cell.angle_beta   90.00
_cell.angle_gamma   90.00
#
_symmetry.space_group_name_H-M   'P 1'
#
loop_
_entity.id
_entity.type
_entity.pdbx_description
1 polymer ?
#
loop_
_entity_poly.entity_id
_entity_poly.type
_entity_poly.pdbx_seq_one_letter_code
_entity_poly.pdbx_strand_id
1 'polypeptide(L)'
;MEDEVPIHDKNNYNDANVDERSAEERAIDDWLPITSSRTGRWWFSTVHNVTAIVGAGVLGLPYAMSQLGWGPGAAALVLSWIVTLYSLWQMVEMHEIVPGKRFDRYHELGQHAFGENLGLWIVVPPQLICLVGVDIIYMITGGQCLKKFHDLVCEDCDDIKLAYFILIFASVHFLLSQLPTFNSISGVSLAAAVMSVSYSTIAWGASLKKGVQPNVQYGYRSMTRADTVFNFFGALGSVAFAYGGHNIVMEIQATMPSTVDKPSKRPMWKGVILAYIIIGLCYLPVALIGYWIFGNEVKENILISLQRPRWLVAMANMFVVVHLIGGYQINAMPVFDMIEAVLVKKLKFKATGLLRFISRTSYVGFTVFMGITLPFFDGLLGFFGGFGFAPNTYFLPCMIWLVIFKPRRFSLSWFANWFCIIFGLLLMVFGAIGGLRQIILHVKTYKFFI
;
A
#
# COMPACT_ATOMS: atom_id res chain seq x y z
N MET A 1 -5.90 49.43 -15.70
CA MET A 1 -6.92 49.67 -14.67
C MET A 1 -7.62 48.34 -14.53
N GLU A 2 -7.19 47.62 -13.51
CA GLU A 2 -7.61 46.27 -13.16
C GLU A 2 -9.05 46.32 -12.64
N ASP A 3 -9.92 45.50 -13.21
CA ASP A 3 -11.18 45.14 -12.56
C ASP A 3 -11.03 43.72 -12.03
N GLU A 4 -10.86 43.63 -10.71
CA GLU A 4 -10.80 42.41 -9.93
C GLU A 4 -12.13 41.65 -10.02
N VAL A 5 -12.06 40.36 -10.37
CA VAL A 5 -13.19 39.43 -10.29
C VAL A 5 -13.31 38.98 -8.83
N PRO A 6 -14.44 39.22 -8.12
CA PRO A 6 -14.60 38.72 -6.76
C PRO A 6 -14.88 37.22 -6.79
N ILE A 7 -13.91 36.43 -6.32
CA ILE A 7 -14.10 35.01 -6.00
C ILE A 7 -14.80 34.93 -4.64
N HIS A 8 -16.12 34.82 -4.64
CA HIS A 8 -16.87 34.34 -3.49
C HIS A 8 -18.15 33.63 -3.96
N ASP A 9 -18.02 32.35 -4.32
CA ASP A 9 -19.17 31.46 -4.38
C ASP A 9 -19.34 30.79 -3.01
N LYS A 10 -19.98 31.54 -2.09
CA LYS A 10 -20.48 31.06 -0.81
C LYS A 10 -21.76 30.28 -1.06
N ASN A 11 -21.64 29.00 -1.36
CA ASN A 11 -22.74 28.02 -1.25
C ASN A 11 -22.25 26.70 -0.64
N ASN A 12 -21.34 26.79 0.34
CA ASN A 12 -21.11 25.70 1.28
C ASN A 12 -22.15 25.80 2.40
N TYR A 13 -22.96 24.73 2.52
CA TYR A 13 -23.81 24.37 3.67
C TYR A 13 -24.48 25.53 4.42
N ASN A 14 -25.80 25.68 4.20
CA ASN A 14 -26.65 26.20 5.27
C ASN A 14 -26.56 25.25 6.47
N ASP A 15 -26.01 25.84 7.53
CA ASP A 15 -25.61 25.33 8.83
C ASP A 15 -26.82 24.95 9.70
N ALA A 16 -27.63 23.97 9.26
CA ALA A 16 -28.85 23.54 9.98
C ALA A 16 -28.82 22.07 10.45
N ASN A 17 -27.65 21.43 10.42
CA ASN A 17 -27.32 20.34 11.35
C ASN A 17 -26.06 20.82 12.08
N VAL A 18 -26.26 21.29 13.31
CA VAL A 18 -25.21 21.90 14.13
C VAL A 18 -24.05 20.92 14.22
N ASP A 19 -22.91 21.24 13.58
CA ASP A 19 -21.65 20.55 13.86
C ASP A 19 -21.32 20.84 15.34
N GLU A 20 -21.63 19.91 16.23
CA GLU A 20 -21.52 20.05 17.69
C GLU A 20 -20.06 20.24 18.18
N ARG A 21 -19.07 20.12 17.27
CA ARG A 21 -17.65 20.29 17.58
C ARG A 21 -17.31 21.73 17.92
N SER A 22 -16.48 21.90 18.94
CA SER A 22 -15.96 23.20 19.37
C SER A 22 -15.10 23.86 18.27
N ALA A 23 -14.95 25.18 18.32
CA ALA A 23 -14.10 25.92 17.37
C ALA A 23 -12.63 25.43 17.39
N GLU A 24 -12.14 25.01 18.57
CA GLU A 24 -10.82 24.42 18.73
C GLU A 24 -10.71 23.05 18.04
N GLU A 25 -11.72 22.19 18.18
CA GLU A 25 -11.75 20.88 17.50
C GLU A 25 -11.80 21.02 15.98
N ARG A 26 -12.57 22.00 15.46
CA ARG A 26 -12.61 22.31 14.03
C ARG A 26 -11.26 22.81 13.53
N ALA A 27 -10.61 23.72 14.26
CA ALA A 27 -9.29 24.22 13.88
C ALA A 27 -8.21 23.12 13.89
N ILE A 28 -8.28 22.17 14.81
CA ILE A 28 -7.39 21.01 14.83
C ILE A 28 -7.68 20.08 13.65
N ASP A 29 -8.96 19.83 13.33
CA ASP A 29 -9.33 19.01 12.19
C ASP A 29 -8.89 19.64 10.86
N ASP A 30 -9.15 20.93 10.67
CA ASP A 30 -8.69 21.68 9.48
C ASP A 30 -7.17 21.77 9.38
N TRP A 31 -6.46 21.60 10.49
CA TRP A 31 -5.01 21.52 10.49
C TRP A 31 -4.51 20.14 10.04
N LEU A 32 -5.20 19.05 10.39
CA LEU A 32 -4.71 17.69 10.20
C LEU A 32 -4.51 17.29 8.72
N PRO A 33 -3.50 16.44 8.41
CA PRO A 33 -3.09 16.15 7.02
C PRO A 33 -4.20 15.63 6.09
N ILE A 34 -5.16 14.87 6.63
CA ILE A 34 -6.25 14.26 5.85
C ILE A 34 -7.42 15.22 5.65
N THR A 35 -7.83 15.93 6.70
CA THR A 35 -9.08 16.71 6.73
C THR A 35 -8.91 18.17 6.30
N SER A 36 -7.68 18.69 6.27
CA SER A 36 -7.33 20.05 5.84
C SER A 36 -7.74 20.44 4.41
N SER A 37 -8.03 19.50 3.50
CA SER A 37 -8.39 19.83 2.13
C SER A 37 -9.29 18.80 1.45
N ARG A 38 -10.48 19.23 1.00
CA ARG A 38 -11.53 18.37 0.42
C ARG A 38 -11.89 18.69 -1.04
N THR A 39 -10.88 18.88 -1.88
CA THR A 39 -11.04 19.27 -3.30
C THR A 39 -10.79 18.11 -4.28
N GLY A 40 -10.77 16.87 -3.80
CA GLY A 40 -10.40 15.70 -4.59
C GLY A 40 -11.38 15.40 -5.72
N ARG A 41 -10.86 15.15 -6.93
CA ARG A 41 -11.66 14.75 -8.10
C ARG A 41 -11.72 13.22 -8.23
N TRP A 42 -12.71 12.69 -8.95
CA TRP A 42 -12.87 11.24 -9.15
C TRP A 42 -11.61 10.54 -9.69
N TRP A 43 -10.83 11.21 -10.55
CA TRP A 43 -9.62 10.64 -11.14
C TRP A 43 -8.42 10.72 -10.20
N PHE A 44 -8.42 11.62 -9.19
CA PHE A 44 -7.43 11.58 -8.12
C PHE A 44 -7.56 10.28 -7.34
N SER A 45 -8.79 9.80 -7.10
CA SER A 45 -9.00 8.48 -6.50
C SER A 45 -8.32 7.37 -7.31
N THR A 46 -8.44 7.37 -8.64
CA THR A 46 -7.70 6.39 -9.47
C THR A 46 -6.19 6.49 -9.24
N VAL A 47 -5.64 7.70 -9.34
CA VAL A 47 -4.20 7.94 -9.20
C VAL A 47 -3.68 7.51 -7.83
N HIS A 48 -4.37 7.91 -6.76
CA HIS A 48 -3.98 7.56 -5.40
C HIS A 48 -4.13 6.06 -5.11
N ASN A 49 -5.23 5.42 -5.55
CA ASN A 49 -5.38 3.97 -5.41
C ASN A 49 -4.32 3.19 -6.20
N VAL A 50 -4.01 3.59 -7.44
CA VAL A 50 -2.92 2.98 -8.22
C VAL A 50 -1.58 3.17 -7.51
N THR A 51 -1.29 4.36 -7.01
CA THR A 51 -0.02 4.65 -6.32
C THR A 51 0.11 3.92 -4.98
N ALA A 52 -1.00 3.66 -4.31
CA ALA A 52 -1.02 3.00 -3.02
C ALA A 52 -0.94 1.48 -3.12
N ILE A 53 -1.64 0.91 -4.10
CA ILE A 53 -1.72 -0.54 -4.29
C ILE A 53 -0.53 -1.02 -5.10
N VAL A 54 -0.31 -0.42 -6.28
CA VAL A 54 0.85 -0.74 -7.11
C VAL A 54 2.09 -0.22 -6.39
N GLY A 55 3.11 -1.06 -6.25
CA GLY A 55 4.25 -0.80 -5.38
C GLY A 55 5.27 -1.93 -5.41
N ALA A 56 6.07 -2.05 -4.36
CA ALA A 56 7.02 -3.15 -4.19
C ALA A 56 6.42 -4.56 -4.41
N GLY A 57 5.13 -4.76 -4.09
CA GLY A 57 4.46 -6.06 -4.19
C GLY A 57 4.46 -6.65 -5.60
N VAL A 58 4.22 -5.84 -6.66
CA VAL A 58 4.16 -6.36 -8.04
C VAL A 58 5.50 -6.94 -8.51
N LEU A 59 6.61 -6.38 -8.01
CA LEU A 59 7.95 -6.82 -8.36
C LEU A 59 8.28 -8.22 -7.82
N GLY A 60 7.62 -8.61 -6.73
CA GLY A 60 7.76 -9.92 -6.07
C GLY A 60 6.74 -10.98 -6.48
N LEU A 61 5.67 -10.61 -7.20
CA LEU A 61 4.66 -11.59 -7.64
C LEU A 61 5.21 -12.76 -8.48
N PRO A 62 6.16 -12.56 -9.42
CA PRO A 62 6.76 -13.67 -10.17
C PRO A 62 7.49 -14.65 -9.26
N TYR A 63 8.14 -14.14 -8.22
CA TYR A 63 8.83 -14.94 -7.23
C TYR A 63 7.83 -15.71 -6.35
N ALA A 64 6.75 -15.07 -5.91
CA ALA A 64 5.65 -15.74 -5.21
C ALA A 64 5.05 -16.88 -6.06
N MET A 65 4.88 -16.68 -7.37
CA MET A 65 4.45 -17.73 -8.29
C MET A 65 5.42 -18.92 -8.33
N SER A 66 6.74 -18.69 -8.23
CA SER A 66 7.73 -19.78 -8.16
C SER A 66 7.65 -20.63 -6.88
N GLN A 67 7.05 -20.08 -5.82
CA GLN A 67 6.82 -20.78 -4.56
C GLN A 67 5.44 -21.46 -4.52
N LEU A 68 4.41 -20.86 -5.13
CA LEU A 68 3.05 -21.39 -5.19
C LEU A 68 2.82 -22.41 -6.32
N GLY A 69 3.60 -22.32 -7.40
CA GLY A 69 3.36 -23.01 -8.65
C GLY A 69 2.20 -22.43 -9.46
N TRP A 70 1.99 -22.94 -10.67
CA TRP A 70 0.99 -22.40 -11.61
C TRP A 70 -0.45 -22.42 -11.09
N GLY A 71 -0.95 -23.59 -10.67
CA GLY A 71 -2.35 -23.75 -10.27
C GLY A 71 -2.70 -22.92 -9.02
N PRO A 72 -2.10 -23.21 -7.86
CA PRO A 72 -2.36 -22.44 -6.65
C PRO A 72 -1.97 -20.96 -6.77
N GLY A 73 -0.88 -20.65 -7.48
CA GLY A 73 -0.44 -19.27 -7.69
C GLY A 73 -1.44 -18.44 -8.50
N ALA A 74 -1.89 -18.95 -9.65
CA ALA A 74 -2.90 -18.26 -10.47
C ALA A 74 -4.23 -18.11 -9.72
N ALA A 75 -4.66 -19.14 -8.97
CA ALA A 75 -5.84 -19.06 -8.13
C ALA A 75 -5.70 -17.98 -7.04
N ALA A 76 -4.56 -17.94 -6.34
CA ALA A 76 -4.30 -16.94 -5.31
C ALA A 76 -4.31 -15.50 -5.86
N LEU A 77 -3.73 -15.28 -7.05
CA LEU A 77 -3.74 -13.97 -7.72
C LEU A 77 -5.17 -13.52 -8.08
N VAL A 78 -5.94 -14.38 -8.76
CA VAL A 78 -7.29 -14.04 -9.22
C VAL A 78 -8.26 -13.88 -8.05
N LEU A 79 -8.22 -14.80 -7.08
CA LEU A 79 -9.06 -14.70 -5.88
C LEU A 79 -8.72 -13.45 -5.07
N SER A 80 -7.44 -13.12 -4.93
CA SER A 80 -7.03 -11.89 -4.24
C SER A 80 -7.52 -10.65 -4.95
N TRP A 81 -7.41 -10.58 -6.28
CA TRP A 81 -7.93 -9.45 -7.04
C TRP A 81 -9.45 -9.27 -6.88
N ILE A 82 -10.23 -10.36 -6.92
CA ILE A 82 -11.69 -10.33 -6.76
C ILE A 82 -12.09 -9.96 -5.31
N VAL A 83 -11.49 -10.63 -4.32
CA VAL A 83 -11.82 -10.42 -2.90
C VAL A 83 -11.48 -9.00 -2.47
N THR A 84 -10.31 -8.49 -2.87
CA THR A 84 -9.91 -7.13 -2.49
C THR A 84 -10.75 -6.06 -3.19
N LEU A 85 -11.17 -6.27 -4.44
CA LEU A 85 -12.14 -5.37 -5.10
C LEU A 85 -13.48 -5.34 -4.35
N TYR A 86 -13.96 -6.52 -3.95
CA TYR A 86 -15.21 -6.65 -3.18
C TYR A 86 -15.11 -5.97 -1.81
N SER A 87 -14.04 -6.21 -1.05
CA SER A 87 -13.89 -5.60 0.27
C SER A 87 -13.63 -4.08 0.18
N LEU A 88 -12.98 -3.60 -0.88
CA LEU A 88 -12.79 -2.16 -1.11
C LEU A 88 -14.12 -1.48 -1.44
N TRP A 89 -14.94 -2.11 -2.29
CA TRP A 89 -16.31 -1.65 -2.55
C TRP A 89 -17.10 -1.44 -1.26
N GLN A 90 -17.01 -2.39 -0.32
CA GLN A 90 -17.68 -2.29 0.97
C GLN A 90 -17.22 -1.08 1.76
N MET A 91 -15.92 -0.80 1.81
CA MET A 91 -15.40 0.40 2.49
C MET A 91 -15.94 1.69 1.86
N VAL A 92 -15.99 1.76 0.53
CA VAL A 92 -16.51 2.92 -0.20
C VAL A 92 -17.98 3.19 0.13
N GLU A 93 -18.80 2.13 0.20
CA GLU A 93 -20.21 2.24 0.60
C GLU A 93 -20.38 2.59 2.08
N MET A 94 -19.49 2.11 2.96
CA MET A 94 -19.58 2.33 4.40
C MET A 94 -19.06 3.70 4.87
N HIS A 95 -18.36 4.45 4.02
CA HIS A 95 -17.81 5.77 4.38
C HIS A 95 -18.87 6.80 4.82
N GLU A 96 -20.10 6.69 4.31
CA GLU A 96 -21.20 7.63 4.57
C GLU A 96 -22.49 6.88 4.92
N ILE A 97 -22.35 5.80 5.70
CA ILE A 97 -23.48 4.92 6.05
C ILE A 97 -24.48 5.55 7.04
N VAL A 98 -24.01 6.51 7.85
CA VAL A 98 -24.85 7.27 8.77
C VAL A 98 -25.14 8.64 8.15
N PRO A 99 -26.42 9.04 7.96
CA PRO A 99 -26.76 10.36 7.46
C PRO A 99 -26.08 11.47 8.28
N GLY A 100 -25.35 12.36 7.60
CA GLY A 100 -24.66 13.48 8.23
C GLY A 100 -23.30 13.16 8.88
N LYS A 101 -22.85 11.89 8.89
CA LYS A 101 -21.52 11.52 9.42
C LYS A 101 -20.67 10.84 8.34
N ARG A 102 -19.44 11.33 8.19
CA ARG A 102 -18.39 10.72 7.37
C ARG A 102 -17.42 9.98 8.29
N PHE A 103 -17.01 8.79 7.88
CA PHE A 103 -15.93 8.06 8.52
C PHE A 103 -14.66 8.31 7.71
N ASP A 104 -13.96 9.41 8.02
CA ASP A 104 -12.81 9.85 7.21
C ASP A 104 -11.57 8.97 7.44
N ARG A 105 -11.57 8.17 8.51
CA ARG A 105 -10.48 7.28 8.90
C ARG A 105 -10.99 5.87 9.10
N TYR A 106 -10.16 4.88 8.79
CA TYR A 106 -10.57 3.48 8.93
C TYR A 106 -10.94 3.11 10.38
N HIS A 107 -10.17 3.59 11.37
CA HIS A 107 -10.47 3.30 12.76
C HIS A 107 -11.82 3.88 13.23
N GLU A 108 -12.31 4.99 12.66
CA GLU A 108 -13.62 5.55 12.99
C GLU A 108 -14.76 4.63 12.58
N LEU A 109 -14.62 3.99 11.41
CA LEU A 109 -15.57 2.97 10.94
C LEU A 109 -15.53 1.74 11.86
N GLY A 110 -14.34 1.31 12.28
CA GLY A 110 -14.17 0.24 13.26
C GLY A 110 -14.82 0.55 14.61
N GLN A 111 -14.64 1.77 15.11
CA GLN A 111 -15.25 2.24 16.35
C GLN A 111 -16.78 2.27 16.28
N HIS A 112 -17.33 2.65 15.12
CA HIS A 112 -18.78 2.59 14.91
C HIS A 112 -19.32 1.16 14.94
N ALA A 113 -18.60 0.21 14.35
CA ALA A 113 -19.04 -1.19 14.27
C ALA A 113 -18.86 -1.97 15.58
N PHE A 114 -17.72 -1.79 16.27
CA PHE A 114 -17.33 -2.61 17.41
C PHE A 114 -17.34 -1.86 18.76
N GLY A 115 -17.64 -0.56 18.76
CA GLY A 115 -17.57 0.32 19.93
C GLY A 115 -16.23 1.07 20.04
N GLU A 116 -16.21 2.15 20.83
CA GLU A 116 -15.10 3.12 20.83
C GLU A 116 -13.73 2.55 21.17
N ASN A 117 -13.64 1.65 22.16
CA ASN A 117 -12.37 1.06 22.60
C ASN A 117 -12.00 -0.16 21.75
N LEU A 118 -12.94 -1.09 21.57
CA LEU A 118 -12.68 -2.34 20.87
C LEU A 118 -12.40 -2.11 19.38
N GLY A 119 -13.11 -1.16 18.74
CA GLY A 119 -12.86 -0.80 17.34
C GLY A 119 -11.45 -0.25 17.10
N LEU A 120 -10.91 0.56 18.02
CA LEU A 120 -9.52 1.03 17.94
C LEU A 120 -8.53 -0.13 18.01
N TRP A 121 -8.68 -1.03 18.99
CA TRP A 121 -7.78 -2.17 19.17
C TRP A 121 -7.85 -3.20 18.04
N ILE A 122 -8.99 -3.29 17.35
CA ILE A 122 -9.17 -4.18 16.19
C ILE A 122 -8.56 -3.58 14.92
N VAL A 123 -8.75 -2.28 14.66
CA VAL A 123 -8.36 -1.66 13.37
C VAL A 123 -6.96 -1.06 13.39
N VAL A 124 -6.60 -0.32 14.43
CA VAL A 124 -5.38 0.51 14.44
C VAL A 124 -4.09 -0.33 14.36
N PRO A 125 -3.93 -1.43 15.12
CA PRO A 125 -2.70 -2.23 15.03
C PRO A 125 -2.42 -2.79 13.63
N PRO A 126 -3.33 -3.52 12.95
CA PRO A 126 -3.06 -4.02 11.60
C PRO A 126 -2.94 -2.88 10.58
N GLN A 127 -3.69 -1.78 10.72
CA GLN A 127 -3.56 -0.61 9.84
C GLN A 127 -2.15 0.01 9.94
N LEU A 128 -1.63 0.21 11.16
CA LEU A 128 -0.27 0.70 11.37
C LEU A 128 0.79 -0.25 10.82
N ILE A 129 0.61 -1.55 11.02
CA ILE A 129 1.52 -2.57 10.47
C ILE A 129 1.57 -2.46 8.94
N CYS A 130 0.43 -2.25 8.28
CA CYS A 130 0.39 -2.05 6.83
C CYS A 130 1.13 -0.77 6.42
N LEU A 131 0.75 0.38 7.01
CA LEU A 131 1.29 1.68 6.63
C LEU A 131 2.82 1.75 6.85
N VAL A 132 3.25 1.43 8.07
CA VAL A 132 4.67 1.46 8.45
C VAL A 132 5.45 0.35 7.74
N GLY A 133 4.87 -0.83 7.57
CA GLY A 133 5.49 -1.95 6.89
C GLY A 133 5.76 -1.67 5.41
N VAL A 134 4.81 -1.04 4.71
CA VAL A 134 4.99 -0.58 3.32
C VAL A 134 6.14 0.41 3.23
N ASP A 135 6.17 1.42 4.11
CA ASP A 135 7.21 2.44 4.10
C ASP A 135 8.62 1.86 4.35
N ILE A 136 8.75 0.87 5.23
CA ILE A 136 10.00 0.12 5.44
C ILE A 136 10.40 -0.66 4.18
N ILE A 137 9.46 -1.38 3.56
CA ILE A 137 9.72 -2.12 2.33
C ILE A 137 10.12 -1.18 1.20
N TYR A 138 9.54 0.01 1.13
CA TYR A 138 9.87 1.01 0.11
C TYR A 138 11.27 1.56 0.31
N MET A 139 11.73 1.77 1.56
CA MET A 139 13.12 2.12 1.84
C MET A 139 14.09 1.07 1.30
N ILE A 140 13.82 -0.22 1.55
CA ILE A 140 14.64 -1.33 1.07
C ILE A 140 14.62 -1.41 -0.46
N THR A 141 13.44 -1.38 -1.06
CA THR A 141 13.23 -1.54 -2.50
C THR A 141 13.83 -0.36 -3.28
N GLY A 142 13.64 0.86 -2.79
CA GLY A 142 14.23 2.07 -3.36
C GLY A 142 15.76 2.00 -3.35
N GLY A 143 16.34 1.59 -2.22
CA GLY A 143 17.78 1.34 -2.12
C GLY A 143 18.28 0.24 -3.07
N GLN A 144 17.55 -0.87 -3.20
CA GLN A 144 17.89 -1.96 -4.13
C GLN A 144 17.84 -1.50 -5.59
N CYS A 145 16.83 -0.71 -5.97
CA CYS A 145 16.69 -0.18 -7.31
C CYS A 145 17.77 0.86 -7.63
N LEU A 146 18.13 1.74 -6.69
CA LEU A 146 19.25 2.67 -6.86
C LEU A 146 20.58 1.94 -6.99
N LYS A 147 20.83 0.92 -6.15
CA LYS A 147 22.02 0.08 -6.28
C LYS A 147 22.06 -0.61 -7.64
N LYS A 148 20.95 -1.21 -8.06
CA LYS A 148 20.87 -1.88 -9.36
C LYS A 148 21.09 -0.92 -10.53
N PHE A 149 20.61 0.32 -10.43
CA PHE A 149 20.86 1.36 -11.42
C PHE A 149 22.35 1.70 -11.47
N HIS A 150 22.98 1.94 -10.31
CA HIS A 150 24.41 2.21 -10.21
C HIS A 150 25.25 1.10 -10.86
N ASP A 151 24.99 -0.17 -10.51
CA ASP A 151 25.72 -1.32 -11.04
C ASP A 151 25.51 -1.56 -12.55
N LEU A 152 24.44 -0.99 -13.13
CA LEU A 152 24.17 -1.08 -14.57
C LEU A 152 24.80 0.05 -15.38
N VAL A 153 25.00 1.22 -14.77
CA VAL A 153 25.51 2.43 -15.44
C VAL A 153 27.01 2.58 -15.25
N CYS A 154 27.55 2.14 -14.11
CA CYS A 154 28.97 2.17 -13.82
C CYS A 154 29.55 0.75 -13.74
N GLU A 155 30.24 0.31 -14.78
CA GLU A 155 30.84 -1.04 -14.84
C GLU A 155 32.12 -1.17 -14.00
N ASP A 156 32.82 -0.06 -13.75
CA ASP A 156 34.11 -0.01 -13.04
C ASP A 156 34.04 0.65 -11.65
N CYS A 157 32.83 0.81 -11.08
CA CYS A 157 32.65 1.39 -9.75
C CYS A 157 32.85 0.37 -8.62
N ASP A 158 33.30 0.85 -7.46
CA ASP A 158 33.40 0.04 -6.25
C ASP A 158 32.02 -0.50 -5.80
N ASP A 159 32.01 -1.69 -5.19
CA ASP A 159 30.77 -2.26 -4.63
C ASP A 159 30.37 -1.49 -3.37
N ILE A 160 29.29 -0.72 -3.49
CA ILE A 160 28.73 0.06 -2.39
C ILE A 160 27.65 -0.77 -1.68
N LYS A 161 27.70 -0.76 -0.33
CA LYS A 161 26.72 -1.45 0.50
C LYS A 161 25.31 -0.90 0.30
N LEU A 162 24.31 -1.78 0.31
CA LEU A 162 22.88 -1.42 0.15
C LEU A 162 22.43 -0.32 1.14
N ALA A 163 22.96 -0.32 2.36
CA ALA A 163 22.63 0.67 3.39
C ALA A 163 22.85 2.12 2.92
N TYR A 164 23.89 2.40 2.13
CA TYR A 164 24.14 3.75 1.61
C TYR A 164 23.09 4.15 0.57
N PHE A 165 22.67 3.22 -0.30
CA PHE A 165 21.59 3.49 -1.25
C PHE A 165 20.24 3.70 -0.57
N ILE A 166 19.97 3.00 0.54
CA ILE A 166 18.78 3.26 1.37
C ILE A 166 18.84 4.68 1.94
N LEU A 167 20.01 5.14 2.44
CA LEU A 167 20.18 6.51 2.93
C LEU A 167 19.99 7.56 1.82
N ILE A 168 20.51 7.32 0.62
CA ILE A 168 20.32 8.20 -0.54
C ILE A 168 18.82 8.30 -0.87
N PHE A 169 18.13 7.17 -0.96
CA PHE A 169 16.68 7.15 -1.19
C PHE A 169 15.90 7.90 -0.10
N ALA A 170 16.27 7.67 1.16
CA ALA A 170 15.64 8.31 2.32
C ALA A 170 15.80 9.83 2.37
N SER A 171 16.90 10.38 1.82
CA SER A 171 17.16 11.83 1.83
C SER A 171 16.01 12.63 1.21
N VAL A 172 15.39 12.10 0.15
CA VAL A 172 14.22 12.71 -0.51
C VAL A 172 13.00 12.72 0.42
N HIS A 173 12.82 11.66 1.21
CA HIS A 173 11.70 11.53 2.14
C HIS A 173 11.78 12.49 3.32
N PHE A 174 12.97 12.82 3.80
CA PHE A 174 13.13 13.86 4.83
C PHE A 174 12.61 15.23 4.36
N LEU A 175 12.77 15.54 3.07
CA LEU A 175 12.27 16.78 2.47
C LEU A 175 10.76 16.69 2.17
N LEU A 176 10.32 15.64 1.47
CA LEU A 176 8.92 15.52 1.03
C LEU A 176 7.94 15.27 2.18
N SER A 177 8.38 14.63 3.26
CA SER A 177 7.53 14.43 4.45
C SER A 177 7.09 15.75 5.10
N GLN A 178 7.78 16.86 4.81
CA GLN A 178 7.40 18.18 5.33
C GLN A 178 6.23 18.81 4.57
N LEU A 179 5.77 18.21 3.46
CA LEU A 179 4.61 18.69 2.73
C LEU A 179 3.33 18.60 3.59
N PRO A 180 2.52 19.66 3.68
CA PRO A 180 1.54 19.78 4.76
C PRO A 180 0.31 18.87 4.60
N THR A 181 -0.11 18.55 3.36
CA THR A 181 -1.42 17.93 3.09
C THR A 181 -1.36 16.86 2.00
N PHE A 182 -2.35 15.96 1.99
CA PHE A 182 -2.52 14.92 0.97
C PHE A 182 -2.70 15.50 -0.46
N ASN A 183 -3.33 16.66 -0.60
CA ASN A 183 -3.48 17.31 -1.90
C ASN A 183 -2.16 17.91 -2.42
N SER A 184 -1.24 18.29 -1.53
CA SER A 184 0.09 18.80 -1.91
C SER A 184 0.94 17.72 -2.59
N ILE A 185 0.65 16.43 -2.33
CA ILE A 185 1.35 15.30 -2.94
C ILE A 185 0.63 14.75 -4.19
N SER A 186 -0.48 15.35 -4.64
CA SER A 186 -1.23 14.89 -5.82
C SER A 186 -0.39 14.82 -7.09
N GLY A 187 0.48 15.81 -7.32
CA GLY A 187 1.44 15.79 -8.44
C GLY A 187 2.48 14.67 -8.32
N VAL A 188 3.00 14.45 -7.12
CA VAL A 188 3.96 13.36 -6.84
C VAL A 188 3.27 11.99 -7.03
N SER A 189 2.03 11.85 -6.57
CA SER A 189 1.22 10.64 -6.76
C SER A 189 0.90 10.39 -8.24
N LEU A 190 0.58 11.44 -9.01
CA LEU A 190 0.36 11.29 -10.46
C LEU A 190 1.61 10.78 -11.17
N ALA A 191 2.76 11.40 -10.89
CA ALA A 191 4.04 10.91 -11.42
C ALA A 191 4.27 9.45 -11.02
N ALA A 192 4.04 9.11 -9.75
CA ALA A 192 4.21 7.74 -9.26
C ALA A 192 3.28 6.73 -9.95
N ALA A 193 2.01 7.07 -10.18
CA ALA A 193 1.07 6.19 -10.90
C ALA A 193 1.48 5.96 -12.37
N VAL A 194 1.99 6.98 -13.06
CA VAL A 194 2.49 6.83 -14.43
C VAL A 194 3.75 5.96 -14.45
N MET A 195 4.66 6.16 -13.49
CA MET A 195 5.87 5.36 -13.36
C MET A 195 5.57 3.89 -13.05
N SER A 196 4.52 3.58 -12.28
CA SER A 196 4.16 2.18 -12.00
C SER A 196 3.66 1.40 -13.19
N VAL A 197 2.77 2.01 -13.98
CA VAL A 197 2.33 1.44 -15.25
C VAL A 197 3.54 1.23 -16.17
N SER A 198 4.46 2.19 -16.20
CA SER A 198 5.66 2.16 -17.04
C SER A 198 6.62 1.03 -16.65
N TYR A 199 7.04 0.93 -15.38
CA TYR A 199 7.99 -0.12 -14.98
C TYR A 199 7.36 -1.51 -15.05
N SER A 200 6.05 -1.63 -14.80
CA SER A 200 5.34 -2.91 -14.92
C SER A 200 5.28 -3.35 -16.39
N THR A 201 5.00 -2.42 -17.30
CA THR A 201 5.06 -2.65 -18.76
C THR A 201 6.44 -3.09 -19.22
N ILE A 202 7.49 -2.44 -18.71
CA ILE A 202 8.86 -2.83 -19.00
C ILE A 202 9.18 -4.21 -18.42
N ALA A 203 8.74 -4.51 -17.20
CA ALA A 203 9.04 -5.78 -16.55
C ALA A 203 8.50 -6.97 -17.35
N TRP A 204 7.21 -6.96 -17.74
CA TRP A 204 6.67 -8.06 -18.54
C TRP A 204 7.13 -8.00 -20.01
N GLY A 205 7.25 -6.81 -20.61
CA GLY A 205 7.68 -6.66 -22.01
C GLY A 205 9.13 -7.07 -22.24
N ALA A 206 10.04 -6.68 -21.34
CA ALA A 206 11.44 -7.13 -21.38
C ALA A 206 11.56 -8.63 -21.10
N SER A 207 10.69 -9.19 -20.25
CA SER A 207 10.64 -10.64 -20.00
C SER A 207 10.22 -11.41 -21.26
N LEU A 208 9.18 -10.96 -21.97
CA LEU A 208 8.77 -11.55 -23.26
C LEU A 208 9.91 -11.51 -24.29
N LYS A 209 10.59 -10.36 -24.41
CA LYS A 209 11.71 -10.20 -25.33
C LYS A 209 12.90 -11.11 -24.98
N LYS A 210 13.13 -11.38 -23.68
CA LYS A 210 14.18 -12.30 -23.23
C LYS A 210 13.90 -13.74 -23.65
N GLY A 211 12.62 -14.10 -23.78
CA GLY A 211 12.18 -15.45 -24.12
C GLY A 211 12.41 -16.45 -22.98
N VAL A 212 11.73 -17.60 -23.08
CA VAL A 212 11.82 -18.67 -22.08
C VAL A 212 13.28 -19.09 -21.91
N GLN A 213 13.80 -19.06 -20.67
CA GLN A 213 15.20 -19.39 -20.43
C GLN A 213 15.46 -20.89 -20.67
N PRO A 214 16.65 -21.28 -21.18
CA PRO A 214 17.01 -22.69 -21.33
C PRO A 214 16.94 -23.41 -19.99
N ASN A 215 16.38 -24.63 -19.96
CA ASN A 215 16.23 -25.46 -18.75
C ASN A 215 15.34 -24.88 -17.64
N VAL A 216 14.41 -23.97 -17.98
CA VAL A 216 13.43 -23.46 -17.01
C VAL A 216 12.65 -24.59 -16.33
N GLN A 217 12.49 -24.48 -15.02
CA GLN A 217 11.71 -25.42 -14.21
C GLN A 217 10.52 -24.72 -13.56
N TYR A 218 9.35 -25.36 -13.61
CA TYR A 218 8.10 -24.90 -13.00
C TYR A 218 7.63 -25.77 -11.82
N GLY A 219 8.47 -26.70 -11.36
CA GLY A 219 8.23 -27.43 -10.11
C GLY A 219 8.42 -26.54 -8.89
N TYR A 220 8.17 -27.06 -7.69
CA TYR A 220 8.46 -26.30 -6.47
C TYR A 220 9.96 -25.99 -6.34
N ARG A 221 10.27 -24.77 -5.91
CA ARG A 221 11.65 -24.27 -5.80
C ARG A 221 12.53 -25.03 -4.80
N SER A 222 11.95 -25.51 -3.68
CA SER A 222 12.73 -26.22 -2.66
C SER A 222 12.71 -27.73 -2.86
N MET A 223 13.86 -28.34 -2.54
CA MET A 223 14.05 -29.78 -2.56
C MET A 223 13.50 -30.47 -1.30
N THR A 224 13.29 -29.72 -0.20
CA THR A 224 12.75 -30.28 1.05
C THR A 224 11.26 -29.98 1.18
N ARG A 225 10.49 -30.97 1.66
CA ARG A 225 9.04 -30.81 1.88
C ARG A 225 8.72 -29.67 2.86
N ALA A 226 9.50 -29.54 3.92
CA ALA A 226 9.29 -28.51 4.92
C ALA A 226 9.46 -27.11 4.33
N ASP A 227 10.56 -26.86 3.62
CA ASP A 227 10.79 -25.57 2.97
C ASP A 227 9.73 -25.24 1.93
N THR A 228 9.29 -26.23 1.13
CA THR A 228 8.22 -26.03 0.15
C THR A 228 6.93 -25.55 0.81
N VAL A 229 6.51 -26.17 1.92
CA VAL A 229 5.30 -25.75 2.65
C VAL A 229 5.43 -24.33 3.20
N PHE A 230 6.55 -24.01 3.86
CA PHE A 230 6.71 -22.68 4.46
C PHE A 230 6.93 -21.58 3.42
N ASN A 231 7.59 -21.86 2.29
CA ASN A 231 7.71 -20.93 1.18
C ASN A 231 6.35 -20.69 0.51
N PHE A 232 5.53 -21.75 0.35
CA PHE A 232 4.17 -21.62 -0.13
C PHE A 232 3.34 -20.69 0.78
N PHE A 233 3.47 -20.85 2.10
CA PHE A 233 2.85 -19.98 3.08
C PHE A 233 3.34 -18.53 2.97
N GLY A 234 4.65 -18.31 2.87
CA GLY A 234 5.22 -16.97 2.68
C GLY A 234 4.69 -16.28 1.42
N ALA A 235 4.63 -17.02 0.31
CA ALA A 235 4.11 -16.52 -0.96
C ALA A 235 2.64 -16.12 -0.93
N LEU A 236 1.79 -16.83 -0.17
CA LEU A 236 0.41 -16.40 0.07
C LEU A 236 0.37 -15.02 0.76
N GLY A 237 1.28 -14.79 1.71
CA GLY A 237 1.49 -13.49 2.33
C GLY A 237 1.95 -12.44 1.30
N SER A 238 2.94 -12.77 0.45
CA SER A 238 3.44 -11.85 -0.58
C SER A 238 2.35 -11.45 -1.59
N VAL A 239 1.44 -12.37 -1.94
CA VAL A 239 0.24 -12.05 -2.75
C VAL A 239 -0.71 -11.13 -1.99
N ALA A 240 -0.98 -11.41 -0.70
CA ALA A 240 -1.83 -10.58 0.13
C ALA A 240 -1.29 -9.15 0.30
N PHE A 241 0.03 -9.01 0.42
CA PHE A 241 0.70 -7.71 0.44
C PHE A 241 0.49 -6.95 -0.87
N ALA A 242 0.65 -7.62 -2.02
CA ALA A 242 0.60 -6.95 -3.32
C ALA A 242 -0.75 -6.29 -3.61
N TYR A 243 -1.86 -6.91 -3.19
CA TYR A 243 -3.21 -6.36 -3.36
C TYR A 243 -3.67 -5.48 -2.19
N GLY A 244 -2.75 -5.09 -1.31
CA GLY A 244 -3.00 -4.21 -0.19
C GLY A 244 -3.19 -2.75 -0.59
N GLY A 245 -4.14 -2.07 0.05
CA GLY A 245 -4.39 -0.63 -0.15
C GLY A 245 -5.54 -0.06 0.70
N HIS A 246 -6.34 -0.94 1.31
CA HIS A 246 -7.49 -0.61 2.16
C HIS A 246 -7.14 0.26 3.36
N ASN A 247 -5.89 0.24 3.82
CA ASN A 247 -5.38 1.02 4.96
C ASN A 247 -5.41 2.54 4.76
N ILE A 248 -5.71 3.01 3.54
CA ILE A 248 -5.80 4.45 3.21
C ILE A 248 -7.04 4.81 2.40
N VAL A 249 -7.93 3.86 2.12
CA VAL A 249 -9.07 4.07 1.20
C VAL A 249 -10.07 5.07 1.77
N MET A 250 -10.30 5.04 3.09
CA MET A 250 -11.20 5.98 3.76
C MET A 250 -10.61 7.39 3.69
N GLU A 251 -9.31 7.49 3.93
CA GLU A 251 -8.56 8.73 3.92
C GLU A 251 -8.52 9.35 2.50
N ILE A 252 -8.37 8.54 1.45
CA ILE A 252 -8.50 9.00 0.05
C ILE A 252 -9.92 9.53 -0.21
N GLN A 253 -10.95 8.82 0.24
CA GLN A 253 -12.33 9.23 0.03
C GLN A 253 -12.71 10.48 0.85
N ALA A 254 -12.10 10.69 2.00
CA ALA A 254 -12.25 11.88 2.84
C ALA A 254 -11.86 13.17 2.10
N THR A 255 -10.85 13.10 1.22
CA THR A 255 -10.40 14.23 0.39
C THR A 255 -11.41 14.65 -0.69
N MET A 256 -12.40 13.81 -0.98
CA MET A 256 -13.42 14.14 -1.98
C MET A 256 -14.54 15.00 -1.38
N PRO A 257 -15.05 15.97 -2.15
CA PRO A 257 -16.23 16.72 -1.74
C PRO A 257 -17.42 15.77 -1.71
N SER A 258 -18.29 15.97 -0.73
CA SER A 258 -19.51 15.19 -0.54
C SER A 258 -20.66 16.11 -0.16
N THR A 259 -21.83 15.84 -0.72
CA THR A 259 -23.10 16.52 -0.41
C THR A 259 -24.20 15.48 -0.33
N VAL A 260 -25.34 15.80 0.31
CA VAL A 260 -26.48 14.89 0.43
C VAL A 260 -26.92 14.34 -0.94
N ASP A 261 -26.97 15.19 -1.96
CA ASP A 261 -27.40 14.82 -3.31
C ASP A 261 -26.29 14.15 -4.14
N LYS A 262 -25.02 14.39 -3.79
CA LYS A 262 -23.84 13.87 -4.49
C LYS A 262 -22.85 13.28 -3.47
N PRO A 263 -23.11 12.06 -2.97
CA PRO A 263 -22.23 11.42 -2.01
C PRO A 263 -20.89 11.03 -2.65
N SER A 264 -19.82 11.07 -1.86
CA SER A 264 -18.44 10.81 -2.31
C SER A 264 -18.24 9.39 -2.87
N LYS A 265 -19.11 8.44 -2.48
CA LYS A 265 -19.04 7.04 -2.91
C LYS A 265 -19.13 6.84 -4.43
N ARG A 266 -19.92 7.65 -5.15
CA ARG A 266 -20.06 7.53 -6.61
C ARG A 266 -18.76 7.88 -7.35
N PRO A 267 -18.17 9.09 -7.16
CA PRO A 267 -16.88 9.41 -7.79
C PRO A 267 -15.75 8.51 -7.28
N MET A 268 -15.74 8.14 -6.00
CA MET A 268 -14.76 7.20 -5.45
C MET A 268 -14.82 5.84 -6.14
N TRP A 269 -16.00 5.24 -6.27
CA TRP A 269 -16.17 3.93 -6.89
C TRP A 269 -15.76 3.93 -8.37
N LYS A 270 -16.09 5.00 -9.12
CA LYS A 270 -15.60 5.18 -10.48
C LYS A 270 -14.06 5.18 -10.53
N GLY A 271 -13.42 5.86 -9.58
CA GLY A 271 -11.96 5.92 -9.46
C GLY A 271 -11.34 4.56 -9.16
N VAL A 272 -11.94 3.82 -8.22
CA VAL A 272 -11.52 2.47 -7.79
C VAL A 272 -11.62 1.46 -8.93
N ILE A 273 -12.73 1.43 -9.68
CA ILE A 273 -12.88 0.50 -10.82
C ILE A 273 -11.74 0.69 -11.82
N LEU A 274 -11.45 1.94 -12.21
CA LEU A 274 -10.38 2.23 -13.15
C LEU A 274 -9.01 1.84 -12.57
N ALA A 275 -8.77 2.08 -11.27
CA ALA A 275 -7.54 1.66 -10.60
C ALA A 275 -7.37 0.13 -10.62
N TYR A 276 -8.43 -0.64 -10.33
CA TYR A 276 -8.38 -2.10 -10.31
C TYR A 276 -8.17 -2.73 -11.68
N ILE A 277 -8.67 -2.09 -12.74
CA ILE A 277 -8.36 -2.49 -14.12
C ILE A 277 -6.85 -2.28 -14.38
N ILE A 278 -6.31 -1.11 -14.01
CA ILE A 278 -4.87 -0.81 -14.18
C ILE A 278 -4.01 -1.79 -13.36
N ILE A 279 -4.39 -2.07 -12.10
CA ILE A 279 -3.71 -3.04 -11.23
C ILE A 279 -3.71 -4.42 -11.88
N GLY A 280 -4.86 -4.90 -12.38
CA GLY A 280 -4.95 -6.19 -13.08
C GLY A 280 -4.04 -6.26 -14.31
N LEU A 281 -3.99 -5.19 -15.11
CA LEU A 281 -3.11 -5.06 -16.28
C LEU A 281 -1.62 -4.96 -15.94
N CYS A 282 -1.27 -4.50 -14.75
CA CYS A 282 0.11 -4.51 -14.29
C CYS A 282 0.49 -5.87 -13.67
N TYR A 283 -0.36 -6.41 -12.80
CA TYR A 283 0.00 -7.51 -11.92
C TYR A 283 -0.04 -8.86 -12.61
N LEU A 284 -1.13 -9.16 -13.33
CA LEU A 284 -1.30 -10.46 -13.96
C LEU A 284 -0.23 -10.70 -15.02
N PRO A 285 0.07 -9.75 -15.94
CA PRO A 285 1.16 -9.96 -16.90
C PRO A 285 2.52 -10.08 -16.22
N VAL A 286 2.86 -9.21 -15.26
CA VAL A 286 4.15 -9.30 -14.56
C VAL A 286 4.30 -10.66 -13.88
N ALA A 287 3.30 -11.10 -13.11
CA ALA A 287 3.33 -12.36 -12.39
C ALA A 287 3.40 -13.58 -13.32
N LEU A 288 2.46 -13.69 -14.27
CA LEU A 288 2.31 -14.87 -15.11
C LEU A 288 3.43 -14.96 -16.16
N ILE A 289 3.75 -13.86 -16.84
CA ILE A 289 4.82 -13.85 -17.85
C ILE A 289 6.17 -13.93 -17.15
N GLY A 290 6.38 -13.19 -16.06
CA GLY A 290 7.62 -13.27 -15.30
C GLY A 290 7.92 -14.69 -14.84
N TYR A 291 6.92 -15.38 -14.27
CA TYR A 291 7.08 -16.77 -13.86
C TYR A 291 7.23 -17.71 -15.06
N TRP A 292 6.49 -17.51 -16.15
CA TRP A 292 6.63 -18.30 -17.38
C TRP A 292 8.05 -18.23 -17.95
N ILE A 293 8.67 -17.06 -17.95
CA ILE A 293 9.98 -16.85 -18.55
C ILE A 293 11.11 -17.38 -17.66
N PHE A 294 11.04 -17.12 -16.34
CA PHE A 294 12.14 -17.40 -15.41
C PHE A 294 11.96 -18.65 -14.55
N GLY A 295 10.74 -19.17 -14.39
CA GLY A 295 10.43 -20.31 -13.53
C GLY A 295 11.03 -20.15 -12.12
N ASN A 296 11.71 -21.20 -11.65
CA ASN A 296 12.37 -21.22 -10.34
C ASN A 296 13.61 -20.33 -10.20
N GLU A 297 14.15 -19.79 -11.29
CA GLU A 297 15.34 -18.94 -11.26
C GLU A 297 15.03 -17.47 -10.98
N VAL A 298 13.74 -17.10 -11.04
CA VAL A 298 13.30 -15.74 -10.78
C VAL A 298 13.80 -15.28 -9.40
N LYS A 299 14.33 -14.06 -9.35
CA LYS A 299 14.75 -13.40 -8.11
C LYS A 299 13.57 -12.74 -7.43
N GLU A 300 13.69 -12.47 -6.14
CA GLU A 300 12.65 -11.85 -5.30
C GLU A 300 12.11 -10.54 -5.87
N ASN A 301 12.93 -9.81 -6.64
CA ASN A 301 12.51 -8.70 -7.47
C ASN A 301 12.79 -9.03 -8.95
N ILE A 302 11.75 -9.05 -9.79
CA ILE A 302 11.87 -9.39 -11.21
C ILE A 302 12.85 -8.48 -11.98
N LEU A 303 12.99 -7.20 -11.61
CA LEU A 303 13.92 -6.30 -12.28
C LEU A 303 15.39 -6.68 -12.05
N ILE A 304 15.68 -7.42 -10.97
CA ILE A 304 17.02 -7.99 -10.72
C ILE A 304 17.28 -9.20 -11.65
N SER A 305 16.23 -9.91 -12.07
CA SER A 305 16.30 -11.05 -12.99
C SER A 305 16.55 -10.62 -14.45
N LEU A 306 16.31 -9.34 -14.76
CA LEU A 306 16.58 -8.72 -16.04
C LEU A 306 18.00 -8.11 -16.06
N GLN A 307 18.76 -8.38 -17.12
CA GLN A 307 20.12 -7.85 -17.30
C GLN A 307 20.33 -7.12 -18.63
N ARG A 308 19.51 -7.41 -19.65
CA ARG A 308 19.65 -6.84 -21.00
C ARG A 308 18.26 -6.50 -21.58
N PRO A 309 18.15 -5.41 -22.36
CA PRO A 309 19.17 -4.37 -22.59
C PRO A 309 19.37 -3.49 -21.34
N ARG A 310 20.63 -3.15 -21.00
CA ARG A 310 21.02 -2.49 -19.74
C ARG A 310 20.26 -1.18 -19.50
N TRP A 311 20.15 -0.33 -20.52
CA TRP A 311 19.49 0.98 -20.41
C TRP A 311 18.00 0.85 -20.02
N LEU A 312 17.31 -0.17 -20.55
CA LEU A 312 15.87 -0.37 -20.29
C LEU A 312 15.64 -0.83 -18.85
N VAL A 313 16.52 -1.72 -18.35
CA VAL A 313 16.49 -2.19 -16.95
C VAL A 313 16.87 -1.06 -16.00
N ALA A 314 17.88 -0.25 -16.34
CA ALA A 314 18.26 0.92 -15.56
C ALA A 314 17.10 1.93 -15.46
N MET A 315 16.46 2.24 -16.59
CA MET A 315 15.28 3.11 -16.63
C MET A 315 14.12 2.55 -15.79
N ALA A 316 13.83 1.24 -15.87
CA ALA A 316 12.78 0.62 -15.06
C ALA A 316 13.07 0.74 -13.55
N ASN A 317 14.32 0.59 -13.12
CA ASN A 317 14.70 0.78 -11.72
C ASN A 317 14.50 2.23 -11.27
N MET A 318 14.82 3.22 -12.10
CA MET A 318 14.55 4.63 -11.77
C MET A 318 13.06 4.96 -11.74
N PHE A 319 12.25 4.34 -12.61
CA PHE A 319 10.79 4.47 -12.53
C PHE A 319 10.24 3.87 -11.23
N VAL A 320 10.77 2.74 -10.77
CA VAL A 320 10.43 2.20 -9.45
C VAL A 320 10.81 3.21 -8.36
N VAL A 321 12.02 3.78 -8.38
CA VAL A 321 12.44 4.79 -7.39
C VAL A 321 11.46 5.97 -7.32
N VAL A 322 11.10 6.57 -8.46
CA VAL A 322 10.15 7.69 -8.51
C VAL A 322 8.76 7.28 -8.02
N HIS A 323 8.32 6.08 -8.37
CA HIS A 323 7.04 5.55 -7.91
C HIS A 323 7.01 5.34 -6.38
N LEU A 324 8.04 4.71 -5.82
CA LEU A 324 8.14 4.48 -4.38
C LEU A 324 8.24 5.80 -3.60
N ILE A 325 8.82 6.85 -4.19
CA ILE A 325 8.81 8.18 -3.59
C ILE A 325 7.37 8.64 -3.30
N GLY A 326 6.49 8.56 -4.29
CA GLY A 326 5.08 8.95 -4.14
C GLY A 326 4.28 7.99 -3.27
N GLY A 327 4.49 6.69 -3.44
CA GLY A 327 3.82 5.67 -2.63
C GLY A 327 4.14 5.79 -1.14
N TYR A 328 5.40 6.08 -0.77
CA TYR A 328 5.77 6.32 0.63
C TYR A 328 5.02 7.52 1.19
N GLN A 329 4.95 8.65 0.46
CA GLN A 329 4.25 9.83 0.98
C GLN A 329 2.76 9.55 1.23
N ILE A 330 2.11 8.78 0.36
CA ILE A 330 0.71 8.41 0.52
C ILE A 330 0.49 7.54 1.77
N ASN A 331 1.38 6.58 2.04
CA ASN A 331 1.26 5.69 3.21
C ASN A 331 1.72 6.36 4.52
N ALA A 332 2.68 7.29 4.45
CA ALA A 332 3.16 8.02 5.63
C ALA A 332 2.14 9.06 6.13
N MET A 333 1.32 9.66 5.26
CA MET A 333 0.36 10.72 5.63
C MET A 333 -0.63 10.30 6.73
N PRO A 334 -1.29 9.13 6.67
CA PRO A 334 -2.13 8.66 7.78
C PRO A 334 -1.36 8.40 9.07
N VAL A 335 -0.10 7.97 8.99
CA VAL A 335 0.73 7.78 10.18
C VAL A 335 1.08 9.12 10.81
N PHE A 336 1.44 10.12 10.00
CA PHE A 336 1.65 11.49 10.45
C PHE A 336 0.40 12.05 11.11
N ASP A 337 -0.76 11.89 10.47
CA ASP A 337 -2.04 12.32 11.01
C ASP A 337 -2.31 11.68 12.38
N MET A 338 -2.07 10.38 12.54
CA MET A 338 -2.34 9.67 13.78
C MET A 338 -1.36 10.06 14.90
N ILE A 339 -0.06 10.23 14.59
CA ILE A 339 0.94 10.73 15.55
C ILE A 339 0.59 12.16 15.97
N GLU A 340 0.36 13.06 15.00
CA GLU A 340 0.03 14.46 15.24
C GLU A 340 -1.28 14.59 16.06
N ALA A 341 -2.29 13.77 15.77
CA ALA A 341 -3.54 13.73 16.52
C ALA A 341 -3.33 13.31 17.98
N VAL A 342 -2.49 12.30 18.27
CA VAL A 342 -2.17 11.90 19.64
C VAL A 342 -1.41 13.03 20.37
N LEU A 343 -0.40 13.62 19.73
CA LEU A 343 0.40 14.69 20.32
C LEU A 343 -0.45 15.93 20.65
N VAL A 344 -1.35 16.34 19.76
CA VAL A 344 -2.17 17.55 19.93
C VAL A 344 -3.42 17.28 20.76
N LYS A 345 -4.22 16.26 20.44
CA LYS A 345 -5.52 16.04 21.09
C LYS A 345 -5.39 15.39 22.46
N LYS A 346 -4.49 14.40 22.61
CA LYS A 346 -4.33 13.59 23.83
C LYS A 346 -3.24 14.14 24.75
N LEU A 347 -2.07 14.50 24.21
CA LEU A 347 -0.96 15.06 25.01
C LEU A 347 -1.00 16.58 25.13
N LYS A 348 -1.98 17.25 24.50
CA LYS A 348 -2.23 18.70 24.60
C LYS A 348 -1.04 19.57 24.19
N PHE A 349 -0.18 19.10 23.29
CA PHE A 349 0.85 19.93 22.68
C PHE A 349 0.25 20.92 21.67
N LYS A 350 0.90 22.08 21.51
CA LYS A 350 0.46 23.09 20.54
C LYS A 350 0.72 22.61 19.11
N ALA A 351 -0.28 22.74 18.25
CA ALA A 351 -0.17 22.49 16.81
C ALA A 351 0.78 23.51 16.15
N THR A 352 2.06 23.14 16.01
CA THR A 352 3.12 24.02 15.49
C THR A 352 3.88 23.36 14.34
N GLY A 353 4.51 24.17 13.49
CA GLY A 353 5.39 23.67 12.43
C GLY A 353 6.58 22.85 12.96
N LEU A 354 7.11 23.22 14.13
CA LEU A 354 8.19 22.49 14.78
C LEU A 354 7.75 21.09 15.25
N LEU A 355 6.53 20.96 15.80
CA LEU A 355 5.96 19.66 16.18
C LEU A 355 5.90 18.72 14.97
N ARG A 356 5.40 19.22 13.83
CA ARG A 356 5.36 18.47 12.56
C ARG A 356 6.75 18.08 12.08
N PHE A 357 7.67 19.04 12.07
CA PHE A 357 9.02 18.79 11.62
C PHE A 357 9.68 17.66 12.42
N ILE A 358 9.58 17.70 13.76
CA ILE A 358 10.15 16.69 14.64
C ILE A 358 9.44 15.34 14.48
N SER A 359 8.10 15.31 14.54
CA SER A 359 7.34 14.05 14.48
C SER A 359 7.57 13.30 13.16
N ARG A 360 7.53 14.02 12.03
CA ARG A 360 7.69 13.43 10.70
C ARG A 360 9.12 13.03 10.40
N THR A 361 10.10 13.86 10.78
CA THR A 361 11.54 13.51 10.65
C THR A 361 11.88 12.28 11.49
N SER A 362 11.35 12.19 12.72
CA SER A 362 11.56 11.03 13.60
C SER A 362 10.97 9.76 12.99
N TYR A 363 9.78 9.84 12.38
CA TYR A 363 9.15 8.73 11.68
C TYR A 363 9.98 8.26 10.48
N VAL A 364 10.41 9.18 9.61
CA VAL A 364 11.27 8.83 8.47
C VAL A 364 12.56 8.17 8.96
N GLY A 365 13.22 8.74 9.98
CA GLY A 365 14.40 8.15 10.62
C GLY A 365 14.17 6.73 11.16
N PHE A 366 13.01 6.48 11.77
CA PHE A 366 12.62 5.14 12.20
C PHE A 366 12.49 4.15 11.03
N THR A 367 11.82 4.53 9.94
CA THR A 367 11.68 3.64 8.77
C THR A 367 13.03 3.33 8.10
N VAL A 368 13.96 4.30 8.09
CA VAL A 368 15.34 4.10 7.62
C VAL A 368 16.09 3.11 8.49
N PHE A 369 16.03 3.29 9.81
CA PHE A 369 16.66 2.38 10.76
C PHE A 369 16.15 0.94 10.57
N MET A 370 14.83 0.77 10.45
CA MET A 370 14.22 -0.54 10.20
C MET A 370 14.63 -1.12 8.83
N GLY A 371 14.63 -0.32 7.76
CA GLY A 371 15.03 -0.76 6.42
C GLY A 371 16.48 -1.21 6.33
N ILE A 372 17.40 -0.56 7.07
CA ILE A 372 18.82 -0.94 7.12
C ILE A 372 19.04 -2.18 8.00
N THR A 373 18.27 -2.31 9.09
CA THR A 373 18.44 -3.40 10.07
C THR A 373 17.84 -4.73 9.60
N LEU A 374 16.75 -4.69 8.83
CA LEU A 374 16.02 -5.87 8.38
C LEU A 374 15.76 -5.86 6.85
N PRO A 375 16.79 -5.88 5.98
CA PRO A 375 16.62 -5.74 4.53
C PRO A 375 16.13 -7.05 3.83
N PHE A 376 15.17 -7.77 4.43
CA PHE A 376 14.68 -9.06 3.93
C PHE A 376 13.40 -8.88 3.12
N PHE A 377 13.54 -8.56 1.83
CA PHE A 377 12.41 -8.18 0.97
C PHE A 377 11.28 -9.22 0.95
N ASP A 378 11.54 -10.47 0.55
CA ASP A 378 10.49 -11.50 0.49
C ASP A 378 9.89 -11.83 1.87
N GLY A 379 10.73 -11.99 2.89
CA GLY A 379 10.28 -12.28 4.26
C GLY A 379 9.37 -11.20 4.84
N LEU A 380 9.67 -9.92 4.59
CA LEU A 380 8.83 -8.80 5.01
C LEU A 380 7.52 -8.72 4.22
N LEU A 381 7.54 -8.97 2.90
CA LEU A 381 6.32 -9.05 2.09
C LEU A 381 5.39 -10.14 2.61
N GLY A 382 5.91 -11.34 2.84
CA GLY A 382 5.15 -12.47 3.38
C GLY A 382 4.57 -12.17 4.77
N PHE A 383 5.40 -11.64 5.68
CA PHE A 383 5.00 -11.38 7.05
C PHE A 383 3.98 -10.24 7.16
N PHE A 384 4.23 -9.07 6.59
CA PHE A 384 3.27 -7.95 6.63
C PHE A 384 2.03 -8.23 5.79
N GLY A 385 2.19 -8.97 4.68
CA GLY A 385 1.07 -9.44 3.87
C GLY A 385 0.09 -10.31 4.66
N GLY A 386 0.59 -11.30 5.39
CA GLY A 386 -0.24 -12.11 6.29
C GLY A 386 -0.74 -11.32 7.50
N PHE A 387 0.18 -10.79 8.31
CA PHE A 387 -0.17 -10.26 9.62
C PHE A 387 -0.91 -8.91 9.58
N GLY A 388 -0.56 -8.02 8.64
CA GLY A 388 -1.18 -6.70 8.50
C GLY A 388 -2.25 -6.67 7.40
N PHE A 389 -1.88 -7.03 6.17
CA PHE A 389 -2.77 -6.82 5.02
C PHE A 389 -3.95 -7.78 5.01
N ALA A 390 -3.78 -9.06 5.38
CA ALA A 390 -4.90 -10.00 5.41
C ALA A 390 -6.06 -9.53 6.30
N PRO A 391 -5.87 -9.11 7.57
CA PRO A 391 -6.95 -8.51 8.35
C PRO A 391 -7.48 -7.24 7.72
N ASN A 392 -6.61 -6.28 7.44
CA ASN A 392 -7.01 -4.94 7.04
C ASN A 392 -7.75 -4.88 5.69
N THR A 393 -7.41 -5.78 4.77
CA THR A 393 -7.83 -5.78 3.36
C THR A 393 -8.86 -6.86 3.07
N TYR A 394 -8.66 -8.09 3.56
CA TYR A 394 -9.47 -9.24 3.12
C TYR A 394 -10.71 -9.45 3.97
N PHE A 395 -10.62 -9.32 5.30
CA PHE A 395 -11.71 -9.76 6.16
C PHE A 395 -12.30 -8.72 7.09
N LEU A 396 -11.55 -7.72 7.53
CA LEU A 396 -12.08 -6.71 8.45
C LEU A 396 -13.19 -5.84 7.83
N PRO A 397 -13.12 -5.40 6.55
CA PRO A 397 -14.25 -4.74 5.89
C PRO A 397 -15.50 -5.64 5.85
N CYS A 398 -15.31 -6.94 5.59
CA CYS A 398 -16.40 -7.90 5.53
C CYS A 398 -17.04 -8.15 6.90
N MET A 399 -16.25 -8.20 7.97
CA MET A 399 -16.77 -8.29 9.35
C MET A 399 -17.61 -7.06 9.69
N ILE A 400 -17.08 -5.86 9.42
CA ILE A 400 -17.79 -4.59 9.62
C ILE A 400 -19.10 -4.58 8.83
N TRP A 401 -19.07 -5.00 7.55
CA TRP A 401 -20.26 -5.09 6.71
C TRP A 401 -21.34 -5.98 7.30
N LEU A 402 -20.96 -7.17 7.80
CA LEU A 402 -21.89 -8.09 8.45
C LEU A 402 -22.50 -7.50 9.74
N VAL A 403 -21.74 -6.75 10.51
CA VAL A 403 -22.19 -6.10 11.75
C VAL A 403 -23.16 -4.97 11.46
N ILE A 404 -22.84 -4.11 10.49
CA ILE A 404 -23.63 -2.90 10.20
C ILE A 404 -24.87 -3.23 9.36
N PHE A 405 -24.70 -3.88 8.20
CA PHE A 405 -25.81 -4.12 7.26
C PHE A 405 -26.66 -5.34 7.59
N LYS A 406 -26.11 -6.31 8.34
CA LYS A 406 -26.80 -7.56 8.74
C LYS A 406 -27.57 -8.21 7.57
N PRO A 407 -26.90 -8.56 6.46
CA PRO A 407 -27.56 -9.15 5.30
C PRO A 407 -28.28 -10.44 5.67
N ARG A 408 -29.38 -10.75 4.95
CA ARG A 408 -30.16 -11.98 5.18
C ARG A 408 -29.24 -13.21 5.18
N ARG A 409 -29.36 -14.05 6.20
CA ARG A 409 -28.58 -15.30 6.30
C ARG A 409 -28.79 -16.14 5.04
N PHE A 410 -27.71 -16.73 4.54
CA PHE A 410 -27.66 -17.49 3.30
C PHE A 410 -27.95 -16.69 2.01
N SER A 411 -27.94 -15.37 2.05
CA SER A 411 -27.87 -14.55 0.83
C SER A 411 -26.48 -14.62 0.20
N LEU A 412 -26.38 -14.21 -1.07
CA LEU A 412 -25.09 -14.11 -1.77
C LEU A 412 -24.10 -13.21 -1.02
N SER A 413 -24.54 -12.05 -0.51
CA SER A 413 -23.68 -11.16 0.30
C SER A 413 -23.22 -11.86 1.58
N TRP A 414 -24.09 -12.63 2.24
CA TRP A 414 -23.71 -13.38 3.44
C TRP A 414 -22.61 -14.42 3.16
N PHE A 415 -22.75 -15.21 2.08
CA PHE A 415 -21.73 -16.19 1.69
C PHE A 415 -20.43 -15.53 1.24
N ALA A 416 -20.50 -14.45 0.45
CA ALA A 416 -19.33 -13.73 -0.02
C ALA A 416 -18.50 -13.18 1.16
N ASN A 417 -19.17 -12.57 2.16
CA ASN A 417 -18.49 -12.05 3.34
C ASN A 417 -17.82 -13.17 4.16
N TRP A 418 -18.51 -14.28 4.42
CA TRP A 418 -17.91 -15.40 5.15
C TRP A 418 -16.76 -16.06 4.41
N PHE A 419 -16.86 -16.17 3.08
CA PHE A 419 -15.74 -16.63 2.25
C PHE A 419 -14.52 -15.72 2.41
N CYS A 420 -14.70 -14.40 2.28
CA CYS A 420 -13.61 -13.43 2.46
C CYS A 420 -13.00 -13.50 3.86
N ILE A 421 -13.83 -13.71 4.89
CA ILE A 421 -13.38 -13.88 6.27
C ILE A 421 -12.52 -15.11 6.45
N ILE A 422 -13.01 -16.28 6.02
CA ILE A 422 -12.26 -17.53 6.15
C ILE A 422 -10.98 -17.47 5.32
N PHE A 423 -11.06 -17.03 4.07
CA PHE A 423 -9.90 -16.91 3.19
C PHE A 423 -8.85 -15.94 3.77
N GLY A 424 -9.27 -14.76 4.23
CA GLY A 424 -8.39 -13.79 4.85
C GLY A 424 -7.76 -14.28 6.16
N LEU A 425 -8.49 -15.03 7.00
CA LEU A 425 -7.91 -15.63 8.21
C LEU A 425 -6.85 -16.69 7.87
N LEU A 426 -7.06 -17.50 6.83
CA LEU A 426 -6.06 -18.45 6.37
C LEU A 426 -4.81 -17.74 5.83
N LEU A 427 -4.98 -16.66 5.06
CA LEU A 427 -3.86 -15.82 4.62
C LEU A 427 -3.10 -15.20 5.80
N MET A 428 -3.82 -14.75 6.83
CA MET A 428 -3.20 -14.18 8.03
C MET A 428 -2.33 -15.20 8.76
N VAL A 429 -2.87 -16.38 9.05
CA VAL A 429 -2.17 -17.42 9.80
C VAL A 429 -1.00 -17.97 8.99
N PHE A 430 -1.25 -18.42 7.75
CA PHE A 430 -0.21 -19.05 6.95
C PHE A 430 0.82 -18.03 6.46
N GLY A 431 0.39 -16.89 5.91
CA GLY A 431 1.28 -15.83 5.46
C GLY A 431 2.26 -15.38 6.54
N ALA A 432 1.75 -15.11 7.75
CA ALA A 432 2.59 -14.70 8.88
C ALA A 432 3.59 -15.78 9.30
N ILE A 433 3.18 -17.05 9.36
CA ILE A 433 4.08 -18.18 9.70
C ILE A 433 5.19 -18.32 8.66
N GLY A 434 4.84 -18.30 7.37
CA GLY A 434 5.80 -18.41 6.27
C GLY A 434 6.80 -17.27 6.25
N GLY A 435 6.32 -16.02 6.28
CA GLY A 435 7.17 -14.83 6.30
C GLY A 435 8.07 -14.75 7.53
N LEU A 436 7.53 -15.05 8.73
CA LEU A 436 8.33 -15.07 9.96
C LEU A 436 9.44 -16.11 9.89
N ARG A 437 9.17 -17.31 9.36
CA ARG A 437 10.21 -18.33 9.18
C ARG A 437 11.31 -17.85 8.23
N GLN A 438 10.95 -17.24 7.10
CA GLN A 438 11.93 -16.70 6.16
C GLN A 438 12.81 -15.64 6.83
N ILE A 439 12.22 -14.70 7.58
CA ILE A 439 12.96 -13.71 8.37
C ILE A 439 13.92 -14.40 9.34
N ILE A 440 13.46 -15.39 10.12
CA ILE A 440 14.32 -16.12 11.07
C ILE A 440 15.51 -16.80 10.36
N LEU A 441 15.28 -17.39 9.19
CA LEU A 441 16.35 -18.03 8.42
C LEU A 441 17.35 -17.01 7.87
N HIS A 442 16.89 -15.87 7.37
CA HIS A 442 17.78 -14.80 6.89
C HIS A 442 18.58 -14.18 8.04
N VAL A 443 17.95 -13.87 9.18
CA VAL A 443 18.63 -13.30 10.35
C VAL A 443 19.78 -14.17 10.85
N LYS A 444 19.64 -15.50 10.82
CA LYS A 444 20.71 -16.44 11.22
C LYS A 444 21.99 -16.31 10.41
N THR A 445 21.88 -15.86 9.17
CA THR A 445 23.02 -15.72 8.24
C THR A 445 23.43 -14.26 8.02
N TYR A 446 22.59 -13.32 8.46
CA TYR A 446 22.80 -11.90 8.28
C TYR A 446 23.87 -11.37 9.24
N LYS A 447 24.90 -10.73 8.69
CA LYS A 447 25.90 -10.00 9.46
C LYS A 447 25.59 -8.50 9.37
N PHE A 448 25.31 -7.89 10.51
CA PHE A 448 25.06 -6.46 10.58
C PHE A 448 26.27 -5.67 10.10
N PHE A 449 26.06 -4.79 9.11
CA PHE A 449 27.02 -3.78 8.64
C PHE A 449 28.39 -4.27 8.12
N ILE A 450 28.60 -5.58 7.91
CA ILE A 450 29.85 -6.13 7.36
C ILE A 450 29.75 -6.31 5.85
#